data_AF-A0A535RV87-F1
#
_entry.id   AF-A0A535RV87-F1
#
_cell.length_a   1.000
_cell.length_b   1.000
_cell.length_c   1.000
_cell.angle_alpha   90.00
_cell.angle_beta   90.00
_cell.angle_gamma   90.00
#
_symmetry.space_group_name_H-M   'P 1'
#
loop_
_entity.id
_entity.type
_entity.pdbx_description
1 polymer ?
#
loop_
_entity_poly.entity_id
_entity_poly.type
_entity_poly.pdbx_seq_one_letter_code
_entity_poly.pdbx_strand_id
1 'polypeptide(L)'
;MTELADLALEAALEAGALLLERFGAPARGIGSKSSATDLVSDADRDAEALIVARLHAARPDDAIIAEEGGGHLGTSGLSWYVDPLDGTINYLYGIPHWCVTLACADADGGIVGVIHDPGRRETFVAERARGAFLDRRVLGVSTEADLGKALVATGFGYDADVRRRQGSIVARVLPQVRDIRRCGSAALDLAWVAAGRYDGYFESGINPWDVEAGILLVREAGGRVTRLDGIADDGRPAVVATNAPLHEPLRRLLARSPTAAA
;
A
#
# COMPACT_ATOMS: atom_id res chain seq x y z
N MET A 1 -17.13 -2.94 14.57
CA MET A 1 -16.73 -2.11 13.42
C MET A 1 -18.01 -1.86 12.61
N THR A 2 -17.98 -1.12 11.50
CA THR A 2 -19.13 -1.11 10.58
C THR A 2 -19.23 -2.41 9.79
N GLU A 3 -20.38 -2.68 9.18
CA GLU A 3 -20.59 -3.87 8.32
C GLU A 3 -19.56 -3.94 7.17
N LEU A 4 -19.17 -2.80 6.59
CA LEU A 4 -18.14 -2.74 5.55
C LEU A 4 -16.76 -3.13 6.11
N ALA A 5 -16.44 -2.70 7.33
CA ALA A 5 -15.19 -3.04 7.98
C ALA A 5 -15.12 -4.52 8.38
N ASP A 6 -16.22 -5.08 8.88
CA ASP A 6 -16.30 -6.51 9.18
C ASP A 6 -16.14 -7.34 7.90
N LEU A 7 -16.83 -6.97 6.81
CA LEU A 7 -16.69 -7.64 5.50
C LEU A 7 -15.24 -7.60 4.98
N ALA A 8 -14.60 -6.43 5.02
CA ALA A 8 -13.22 -6.26 4.56
C ALA A 8 -12.24 -7.10 5.41
N LEU A 9 -12.42 -7.09 6.73
CA LEU A 9 -11.59 -7.83 7.66
C LEU A 9 -11.68 -9.33 7.41
N GLU A 10 -12.90 -9.87 7.34
CA GLU A 10 -13.08 -11.30 7.14
C GLU A 10 -12.51 -11.75 5.78
N ALA A 11 -12.73 -10.96 4.71
CA ALA A 11 -12.18 -11.23 3.38
C ALA A 11 -10.63 -11.28 3.41
N ALA A 12 -9.99 -10.30 4.07
CA ALA A 12 -8.54 -10.24 4.20
C ALA A 12 -7.98 -11.46 4.96
N LEU A 13 -8.65 -11.87 6.05
CA LEU A 13 -8.22 -13.00 6.88
C LEU A 13 -8.32 -14.33 6.13
N GLU A 14 -9.40 -14.55 5.37
CA GLU A 14 -9.58 -15.77 4.59
C GLU A 14 -8.57 -15.88 3.43
N ALA A 15 -8.40 -14.80 2.67
CA ALA A 15 -7.39 -14.75 1.62
C ALA A 15 -5.96 -14.90 2.18
N GLY A 16 -5.67 -14.24 3.31
CA GLY A 16 -4.39 -14.35 3.99
C GLY A 16 -4.08 -15.77 4.46
N ALA A 17 -5.09 -16.48 4.98
CA ALA A 17 -4.95 -17.89 5.36
C ALA A 17 -4.64 -18.80 4.16
N LEU A 18 -5.35 -18.59 3.03
CA LEU A 18 -5.11 -19.31 1.77
C LEU A 18 -3.68 -19.09 1.26
N LEU A 19 -3.22 -17.84 1.25
CA LEU A 19 -1.87 -17.49 0.81
C LEU A 19 -0.81 -18.06 1.75
N LEU A 20 -1.03 -17.99 3.07
CA LEU A 20 -0.08 -18.51 4.04
C LEU A 20 0.07 -20.04 3.96
N GLU A 21 -1.00 -20.78 3.65
CA GLU A 21 -0.95 -22.22 3.41
C GLU A 21 -0.05 -22.58 2.23
N ARG A 22 -0.06 -21.74 1.19
CA ARG A 22 0.70 -21.96 -0.05
C ARG A 22 2.11 -21.38 -0.01
N PHE A 23 2.39 -20.47 0.93
CA PHE A 23 3.66 -19.78 1.01
C PHE A 23 4.83 -20.75 1.27
N GLY A 24 5.90 -20.63 0.48
CA GLY A 24 7.07 -21.50 0.54
C GLY A 24 6.95 -22.81 -0.25
N ALA A 25 5.76 -23.15 -0.78
CA ALA A 25 5.62 -24.19 -1.78
C ALA A 25 6.05 -23.67 -3.18
N PRO A 26 6.49 -24.54 -4.11
CA PRO A 26 6.78 -24.13 -5.48
C PRO A 26 5.56 -23.49 -6.13
N ALA A 27 5.65 -22.21 -6.48
CA ALA A 27 4.60 -21.49 -7.18
C ALA A 27 4.31 -22.14 -8.54
N ARG A 28 3.03 -22.19 -8.92
CA ARG A 28 2.59 -22.71 -10.22
C ARG A 28 1.98 -21.57 -11.02
N GLY A 29 1.84 -21.78 -12.34
CA GLY A 29 1.18 -20.81 -13.21
C GLY A 29 1.82 -19.42 -13.21
N ILE A 30 3.13 -19.32 -12.93
CA ILE A 30 3.88 -18.07 -12.93
C ILE A 30 3.79 -17.44 -14.32
N GLY A 31 3.20 -16.26 -14.37
CA GLY A 31 3.15 -15.42 -15.56
C GLY A 31 3.82 -14.07 -15.30
N SER A 32 3.84 -13.23 -16.33
CA SER A 32 4.22 -11.83 -16.22
C SER A 32 3.06 -10.95 -16.65
N LYS A 33 2.78 -9.86 -15.92
CA LYS A 33 1.73 -8.88 -16.25
C LYS A 33 2.29 -7.83 -17.20
N SER A 34 2.74 -6.68 -16.69
CA SER A 34 3.16 -5.52 -17.49
C SER A 34 4.61 -5.60 -17.98
N SER A 35 5.45 -6.41 -17.33
CA SER A 35 6.87 -6.59 -17.68
C SER A 35 7.39 -7.94 -17.18
N ALA A 36 8.57 -8.37 -17.68
CA ALA A 36 9.19 -9.64 -17.27
C ALA A 36 9.54 -9.73 -15.76
N THR A 37 9.55 -8.59 -15.06
CA THR A 37 9.82 -8.49 -13.62
C THR A 37 8.55 -8.27 -12.77
N ASP A 38 7.40 -8.12 -13.42
CA ASP A 38 6.07 -7.96 -12.81
C ASP A 38 5.33 -9.30 -12.88
N LEU A 39 5.52 -10.11 -11.84
CA LEU A 39 5.09 -11.51 -11.83
C LEU A 39 3.70 -11.67 -11.20
N VAL A 40 2.96 -12.67 -11.66
CA VAL A 40 1.70 -13.13 -11.07
C VAL A 40 1.74 -14.64 -10.90
N SER A 41 1.16 -15.16 -9.82
CA SER A 41 1.05 -16.60 -9.59
C SER A 41 -0.41 -17.08 -9.60
N ASP A 42 -0.60 -18.40 -9.50
CA ASP A 42 -1.91 -18.96 -9.20
C ASP A 42 -2.43 -18.57 -7.81
N ALA A 43 -1.53 -18.26 -6.86
CA ALA A 43 -1.91 -17.82 -5.52
C ALA A 43 -2.59 -16.44 -5.52
N ASP A 44 -2.08 -15.47 -6.29
CA ASP A 44 -2.68 -14.14 -6.44
C ASP A 44 -4.12 -14.24 -6.99
N ARG A 45 -4.29 -15.03 -8.07
CA ARG A 45 -5.60 -15.22 -8.73
C ARG A 45 -6.62 -15.93 -7.84
N ASP A 46 -6.21 -16.96 -7.11
CA ASP A 46 -7.11 -17.69 -6.23
C ASP A 46 -7.54 -16.83 -5.02
N ALA A 47 -6.62 -16.03 -4.48
CA ALA A 47 -6.93 -15.07 -3.42
C ALA A 47 -7.87 -13.96 -3.91
N GLU A 48 -7.65 -13.41 -5.11
CA GLU A 48 -8.56 -12.42 -5.71
C GLU A 48 -9.95 -13.02 -5.93
N ALA A 49 -10.04 -14.21 -6.53
CA ALA A 49 -11.31 -14.86 -6.79
C ALA A 49 -12.13 -15.07 -5.50
N LEU A 50 -11.47 -15.44 -4.40
CA LEU A 50 -12.08 -15.56 -3.08
C LEU A 50 -12.64 -14.22 -2.60
N ILE A 51 -11.81 -13.17 -2.62
CA ILE A 51 -12.20 -11.83 -2.15
C ILE A 51 -13.35 -11.28 -2.98
N VAL A 52 -13.23 -11.33 -4.31
CA VAL A 52 -14.24 -10.83 -5.25
C VAL A 52 -15.57 -11.56 -5.06
N ALA A 53 -15.56 -12.89 -4.94
CA ALA A 53 -16.78 -13.66 -4.72
C ALA A 53 -17.50 -13.24 -3.42
N ARG A 54 -16.73 -12.99 -2.35
CA ARG A 54 -17.29 -12.57 -1.07
C ARG A 54 -17.86 -11.16 -1.12
N LEU A 55 -17.10 -10.21 -1.67
CA LEU A 55 -17.56 -8.83 -1.83
C LEU A 55 -18.82 -8.79 -2.69
N HIS A 56 -18.83 -9.49 -3.82
CA HIS A 56 -19.99 -9.51 -4.71
C HIS A 56 -21.23 -10.15 -4.07
N ALA A 57 -21.07 -11.21 -3.27
CA ALA A 57 -22.18 -11.84 -2.57
C ALA A 57 -22.82 -10.91 -1.51
N ALA A 58 -22.00 -10.12 -0.80
CA ALA A 58 -22.48 -9.22 0.24
C ALA A 58 -22.91 -7.84 -0.30
N ARG A 59 -22.27 -7.38 -1.37
CA ARG A 59 -22.35 -6.02 -1.92
C ARG A 59 -22.40 -6.03 -3.46
N PRO A 60 -23.45 -6.63 -4.06
CA PRO A 60 -23.51 -6.85 -5.52
C PRO A 60 -23.54 -5.56 -6.35
N ASP A 61 -23.94 -4.43 -5.75
CA ASP A 61 -24.06 -3.14 -6.43
C ASP A 61 -22.83 -2.23 -6.26
N ASP A 62 -21.85 -2.61 -5.42
CA ASP A 62 -20.61 -1.84 -5.25
C ASP A 62 -19.64 -2.15 -6.40
N ALA A 63 -18.80 -1.17 -6.79
CA ALA A 63 -17.76 -1.40 -7.78
C ALA A 63 -16.59 -2.17 -7.15
N ILE A 64 -15.91 -3.00 -7.94
CA ILE A 64 -14.66 -3.65 -7.53
C ILE A 64 -13.57 -3.32 -8.54
N ILE A 65 -12.45 -2.82 -8.04
CA ILE A 65 -11.22 -2.53 -8.76
C ILE A 65 -10.16 -3.45 -8.16
N ALA A 66 -9.86 -4.54 -8.86
CA ALA A 66 -8.95 -5.58 -8.40
C ALA A 66 -7.75 -5.72 -9.35
N GLU A 67 -6.58 -6.02 -8.79
CA GLU A 67 -5.30 -6.04 -9.51
C GLU A 67 -5.25 -7.07 -10.66
N GLU A 68 -5.79 -8.27 -10.46
CA GLU A 68 -5.70 -9.40 -11.41
C GLU A 68 -6.83 -9.44 -12.45
N GLY A 69 -7.68 -8.40 -12.46
CA GLY A 69 -8.71 -8.19 -13.47
C GLY A 69 -10.09 -8.74 -13.12
N GLY A 70 -10.32 -9.22 -11.90
CA GLY A 70 -11.62 -9.65 -11.36
C GLY A 70 -12.59 -8.49 -11.02
N GLY A 71 -12.24 -7.26 -11.39
CA GLY A 71 -13.06 -6.08 -11.14
C GLY A 71 -14.37 -6.03 -11.92
N HIS A 72 -15.31 -5.22 -11.43
CA HIS A 72 -16.57 -4.92 -12.12
C HIS A 72 -17.07 -3.52 -11.76
N LEU A 73 -17.88 -2.96 -12.65
CA LEU A 73 -18.54 -1.67 -12.42
C LEU A 73 -19.70 -1.83 -11.43
N GLY A 74 -19.82 -0.87 -10.53
CA GLY A 74 -20.92 -0.77 -9.57
C GLY A 74 -21.89 0.35 -9.91
N THR A 75 -22.99 0.40 -9.16
CA THR A 75 -24.05 1.42 -9.26
C THR A 75 -24.36 2.11 -7.93
N SER A 76 -23.85 1.59 -6.81
CA SER A 76 -24.12 2.14 -5.46
C SER A 76 -23.37 3.44 -5.15
N GLY A 77 -22.32 3.75 -5.93
CA GLY A 77 -21.39 4.85 -5.65
C GLY A 77 -20.23 4.48 -4.71
N LEU A 78 -20.17 3.23 -4.23
CA LEU A 78 -19.03 2.71 -3.49
C LEU A 78 -18.08 1.95 -4.41
N SER A 79 -16.78 2.03 -4.10
CA SER A 79 -15.71 1.33 -4.80
C SER A 79 -14.83 0.56 -3.84
N TRP A 80 -14.63 -0.72 -4.11
CA TRP A 80 -13.69 -1.59 -3.43
C TRP A 80 -12.39 -1.68 -4.22
N TYR A 81 -11.28 -1.33 -3.58
CA TYR A 81 -9.94 -1.50 -4.13
C TYR A 81 -9.31 -2.71 -3.47
N VAL A 82 -8.87 -3.68 -4.28
CA VAL A 82 -8.39 -4.98 -3.81
C VAL A 82 -7.03 -5.28 -4.43
N ASP A 83 -6.05 -5.50 -3.57
CA ASP A 83 -4.82 -6.19 -3.93
C ASP A 83 -4.79 -7.50 -3.10
N PRO A 84 -4.94 -8.65 -3.77
CA PRO A 84 -4.98 -9.94 -3.10
C PRO A 84 -3.63 -10.32 -2.50
N LEU A 85 -2.51 -9.79 -2.99
CA LEU A 85 -1.15 -10.13 -2.58
C LEU A 85 -0.16 -8.98 -2.88
N ASP A 86 -0.18 -7.94 -2.04
CA ASP A 86 0.83 -6.89 -2.13
C ASP A 86 2.19 -7.46 -1.68
N GLY A 87 3.15 -7.42 -2.59
CA GLY A 87 4.47 -8.02 -2.42
C GLY A 87 4.63 -9.40 -3.06
N THR A 88 3.98 -9.68 -4.19
CA THR A 88 4.12 -10.93 -4.98
C THR A 88 5.58 -11.35 -5.17
N ILE A 89 6.51 -10.42 -5.43
CA ILE A 89 7.94 -10.76 -5.55
C ILE A 89 8.51 -11.31 -4.24
N ASN A 90 8.19 -10.71 -3.09
CA ASN A 90 8.62 -11.25 -1.80
C ASN A 90 8.01 -12.63 -1.57
N TYR A 91 6.72 -12.78 -1.87
CA TYR A 91 6.01 -14.06 -1.75
C TYR A 91 6.69 -15.18 -2.56
N LEU A 92 6.99 -14.92 -3.83
CA LEU A 92 7.64 -15.88 -4.74
C LEU A 92 9.09 -16.21 -4.33
N TYR A 93 9.79 -15.27 -3.69
CA TYR A 93 11.15 -15.47 -3.20
C TYR A 93 11.22 -16.04 -1.77
N GLY A 94 10.07 -16.35 -1.15
CA GLY A 94 10.03 -16.87 0.21
C GLY A 94 10.38 -15.84 1.29
N ILE A 95 10.28 -14.54 0.99
CA ILE A 95 10.49 -13.46 1.95
C ILE A 95 9.15 -13.16 2.64
N PRO A 96 9.04 -13.30 3.97
CA PRO A 96 7.78 -13.13 4.69
C PRO A 96 7.48 -11.64 4.97
N HIS A 97 7.29 -10.86 3.91
CA HIS A 97 6.90 -9.45 3.96
C HIS A 97 6.00 -9.12 2.78
N TRP A 98 4.73 -9.49 2.92
CA TRP A 98 3.66 -9.35 1.94
C TRP A 98 2.33 -9.33 2.70
N CYS A 99 1.27 -8.85 2.09
CA CYS A 99 -0.03 -8.73 2.76
C CYS A 99 -1.21 -8.86 1.80
N VAL A 100 -2.41 -8.97 2.36
CA VAL A 100 -3.68 -8.76 1.64
C VAL A 100 -4.19 -7.37 2.01
N THR A 101 -4.63 -6.58 1.03
CA THR A 101 -5.18 -5.24 1.30
C THR A 101 -6.51 -4.99 0.58
N LEU A 102 -7.46 -4.41 1.33
CA LEU A 102 -8.77 -4.02 0.84
C LEU A 102 -9.10 -2.61 1.32
N ALA A 103 -9.65 -1.78 0.44
CA ALA A 103 -10.22 -0.49 0.81
C ALA A 103 -11.61 -0.33 0.21
N CYS A 104 -12.53 0.28 0.96
CA CYS A 104 -13.81 0.74 0.44
C CYS A 104 -13.83 2.26 0.46
N ALA A 105 -14.28 2.89 -0.63
CA ALA A 105 -14.32 4.33 -0.79
C ALA A 105 -15.64 4.81 -1.42
N ASP A 106 -16.00 6.05 -1.13
CA ASP A 106 -17.04 6.83 -1.80
C ASP A 106 -16.42 8.04 -2.53
N ALA A 107 -17.27 8.96 -3.01
CA ALA A 107 -16.85 10.20 -3.65
C ALA A 107 -16.02 11.12 -2.74
N ASP A 108 -16.14 10.98 -1.41
CA ASP A 108 -15.42 11.78 -0.42
C ASP A 108 -14.08 11.11 0.02
N GLY A 109 -13.80 9.87 -0.44
CA GLY A 109 -12.53 9.16 -0.25
C GLY A 109 -12.68 7.80 0.43
N GLY A 110 -11.66 7.34 1.16
CA GLY A 110 -11.69 6.06 1.88
C GLY A 110 -12.64 6.05 3.08
N ILE A 111 -13.47 5.01 3.19
CA ILE A 111 -14.41 4.74 4.30
C ILE A 111 -13.84 3.67 5.23
N VAL A 112 -13.29 2.60 4.64
CA VAL A 112 -12.70 1.46 5.33
C VAL A 112 -11.39 1.10 4.64
N GLY A 113 -10.38 0.72 5.41
CA GLY A 113 -9.12 0.17 4.91
C GLY A 113 -8.65 -0.97 5.82
N VAL A 114 -8.33 -2.11 5.23
CA VAL A 114 -7.80 -3.29 5.93
C VAL A 114 -6.51 -3.72 5.23
N ILE A 115 -5.46 -3.93 6.01
CA ILE A 115 -4.19 -4.52 5.57
C ILE A 115 -3.86 -5.67 6.52
N HIS A 116 -3.75 -6.88 6.01
CA HIS A 116 -3.48 -8.07 6.81
C HIS A 116 -2.14 -8.70 6.40
N ASP A 117 -1.17 -8.74 7.33
CA ASP A 117 0.09 -9.49 7.22
C ASP A 117 -0.11 -10.88 7.85
N PRO A 118 -0.27 -11.96 7.05
CA PRO A 118 -0.53 -13.28 7.60
C PRO A 118 0.71 -13.87 8.28
N GLY A 119 1.90 -13.53 7.80
CA GLY A 119 3.17 -14.01 8.33
C GLY A 119 3.43 -13.52 9.76
N ARG A 120 3.07 -12.28 10.06
CA ARG A 120 3.18 -11.68 11.41
C ARG A 120 1.90 -11.77 12.22
N ARG A 121 0.78 -12.17 11.61
CA ARG A 121 -0.56 -12.15 12.20
C ARG A 121 -0.93 -10.75 12.70
N GLU A 122 -0.66 -9.76 11.87
CA GLU A 122 -0.96 -8.35 12.15
C GLU A 122 -2.05 -7.88 11.22
N THR A 123 -3.16 -7.37 11.78
CA THR A 123 -4.24 -6.81 10.98
C THR A 123 -4.45 -5.34 11.31
N PHE A 124 -4.17 -4.49 10.32
CA PHE A 124 -4.36 -3.05 10.40
C PHE A 124 -5.74 -2.71 9.83
N VAL A 125 -6.55 -1.98 10.60
CA VAL A 125 -7.90 -1.57 10.21
C VAL A 125 -8.07 -0.08 10.45
N ALA A 126 -8.62 0.65 9.49
CA ALA A 126 -9.08 2.01 9.68
C ALA A 126 -10.52 2.16 9.18
N GLU A 127 -11.26 2.99 9.90
CA GLU A 127 -12.59 3.44 9.50
C GLU A 127 -12.62 4.97 9.58
N ARG A 128 -13.19 5.62 8.57
CA ARG A 128 -13.24 7.09 8.49
C ARG A 128 -13.84 7.68 9.77
N ALA A 129 -13.13 8.64 10.37
CA ALA A 129 -13.50 9.33 11.59
C ALA A 129 -13.67 8.42 12.84
N ARG A 130 -13.07 7.23 12.82
CA ARG A 130 -13.09 6.28 13.95
C ARG A 130 -11.69 5.86 14.40
N GLY A 131 -10.65 6.32 13.71
CA GLY A 131 -9.27 5.98 14.01
C GLY A 131 -8.75 4.75 13.25
N ALA A 132 -7.46 4.49 13.47
CA ALA A 132 -6.74 3.35 12.92
C ALA A 132 -6.30 2.42 14.05
N PHE A 133 -6.30 1.11 13.77
CA PHE A 133 -6.08 0.06 14.76
C PHE A 133 -5.14 -1.00 14.19
N LEU A 134 -4.26 -1.53 15.04
CA LEU A 134 -3.61 -2.82 14.83
C LEU A 134 -4.26 -3.79 15.81
N ASP A 135 -5.03 -4.73 15.26
CA ASP A 135 -5.98 -5.58 15.96
C ASP A 135 -6.95 -4.72 16.81
N ARG A 136 -6.72 -4.64 18.12
CA ARG A 136 -7.53 -3.82 19.05
C ARG A 136 -6.80 -2.58 19.57
N ARG A 137 -5.54 -2.39 19.18
CA ARG A 137 -4.69 -1.30 19.68
C ARG A 137 -4.79 -0.12 18.74
N VAL A 138 -5.18 1.05 19.29
CA VAL A 138 -5.17 2.32 18.54
C VAL A 138 -3.77 2.62 18.03
N LEU A 139 -3.68 3.01 16.77
CA LEU A 139 -2.46 3.42 16.10
C LEU A 139 -2.22 4.92 16.24
N GLY A 140 -0.95 5.29 16.08
CA GLY A 140 -0.52 6.67 15.97
C GLY A 140 0.77 6.71 15.17
N VAL A 141 0.87 7.67 14.25
CA VAL A 141 2.12 7.95 13.54
C VAL A 141 3.23 8.34 14.52
N SER A 142 4.49 8.25 14.07
CA SER A 142 5.62 8.65 14.90
C SER A 142 5.59 10.13 15.27
N THR A 143 6.29 10.49 16.35
CA THR A 143 6.45 11.90 16.78
C THR A 143 7.79 12.51 16.36
N GLU A 144 8.58 11.81 15.55
CA GLU A 144 9.89 12.33 15.08
C GLU A 144 9.68 13.60 14.24
N ALA A 145 10.49 14.61 14.50
CA ALA A 145 10.41 15.92 13.83
C ALA A 145 11.70 16.29 13.09
N ASP A 146 12.77 15.54 13.31
CA ASP A 146 14.07 15.72 12.67
C ASP A 146 14.20 14.79 11.47
N LEU A 147 14.23 15.37 10.26
CA LEU A 147 14.33 14.59 9.03
C LEU A 147 15.59 13.70 9.01
N GLY A 148 16.72 14.18 9.56
CA GLY A 148 17.97 13.42 9.63
C GLY A 148 17.89 12.20 10.57
N LYS A 149 16.83 12.09 11.36
CA LYS A 149 16.53 10.96 12.25
C LYS A 149 15.42 10.05 11.72
N ALA A 150 14.75 10.45 10.64
CA ALA A 150 13.62 9.73 10.08
C ALA A 150 14.04 8.43 9.37
N LEU A 151 13.31 7.35 9.62
CA LEU A 151 13.34 6.11 8.84
C LEU A 151 12.26 6.19 7.75
N VAL A 152 12.68 6.28 6.49
CA VAL A 152 11.76 6.52 5.36
C VAL A 152 11.67 5.29 4.46
N ALA A 153 10.46 4.80 4.22
CA ALA A 153 10.19 3.72 3.29
C ALA A 153 9.97 4.23 1.85
N THR A 154 10.25 3.39 0.86
CA THR A 154 9.98 3.66 -0.54
C THR A 154 9.91 2.36 -1.35
N GLY A 155 9.33 2.43 -2.54
CA GLY A 155 9.26 1.32 -3.48
C GLY A 155 9.78 1.69 -4.87
N PHE A 156 9.84 0.67 -5.73
CA PHE A 156 10.37 0.80 -7.08
C PHE A 156 9.45 0.09 -8.06
N GLY A 157 9.16 0.76 -9.18
CA GLY A 157 8.46 0.14 -10.29
C GLY A 157 9.28 -0.95 -10.96
N TYR A 158 8.67 -1.64 -11.93
CA TYR A 158 9.28 -2.78 -12.60
C TYR A 158 10.14 -2.40 -13.82
N ASP A 159 9.79 -1.31 -14.51
CA ASP A 159 10.51 -0.80 -15.69
C ASP A 159 11.90 -0.25 -15.33
N ALA A 160 12.91 -0.57 -16.16
CA ALA A 160 14.31 -0.23 -15.88
C ALA A 160 14.58 1.28 -15.93
N ASP A 161 13.92 2.01 -16.83
CA ASP A 161 14.11 3.46 -16.95
C ASP A 161 13.41 4.20 -15.81
N VAL A 162 12.25 3.72 -15.38
CA VAL A 162 11.57 4.16 -14.14
C VAL A 162 12.49 3.95 -12.93
N ARG A 163 13.05 2.74 -12.78
CA ARG A 163 13.96 2.43 -11.67
C ARG A 163 15.19 3.31 -11.64
N ARG A 164 15.74 3.68 -12.81
CA ARG A 164 16.87 4.61 -12.87
C ARG A 164 16.51 5.99 -12.30
N ARG A 165 15.33 6.51 -12.62
CA ARG A 165 14.84 7.79 -12.07
C ARG A 165 14.50 7.68 -10.58
N GLN A 166 13.86 6.60 -10.16
CA GLN A 166 13.59 6.37 -8.73
C GLN A 166 14.90 6.20 -7.93
N GLY A 167 15.92 5.57 -8.50
CA GLY A 167 17.25 5.46 -7.90
C GLY A 167 17.93 6.81 -7.69
N SER A 168 17.77 7.77 -8.61
CA SER A 168 18.32 9.13 -8.42
C SER A 168 17.60 9.89 -7.30
N ILE A 169 16.28 9.70 -7.16
CA ILE A 169 15.50 10.22 -6.03
C ILE A 169 16.02 9.65 -4.71
N VAL A 170 16.24 8.34 -4.63
CA VAL A 170 16.81 7.69 -3.44
C VAL A 170 18.20 8.21 -3.12
N ALA A 171 19.08 8.37 -4.11
CA ALA A 171 20.42 8.94 -3.90
C ALA A 171 20.40 10.35 -3.33
N ARG A 172 19.36 11.14 -3.64
CA ARG A 172 19.12 12.46 -3.06
C ARG A 172 18.54 12.40 -1.64
N VAL A 173 17.64 11.46 -1.35
CA VAL A 173 16.99 11.35 -0.04
C VAL A 173 17.92 10.75 1.01
N LEU A 174 18.66 9.70 0.65
CA LEU A 174 19.50 8.91 1.55
C LEU A 174 20.43 9.73 2.47
N PRO A 175 21.16 10.77 2.00
CA PRO A 175 22.04 11.55 2.89
C PRO A 175 21.30 12.51 3.83
N GLN A 176 19.98 12.68 3.70
CA GLN A 176 19.18 13.63 4.48
C GLN A 176 18.31 12.98 5.54
N VAL A 177 18.29 11.64 5.60
CA VAL A 177 17.47 10.84 6.51
C VAL A 177 18.34 9.89 7.32
N ARG A 178 17.79 9.26 8.36
CA ARG A 178 18.54 8.27 9.14
C ARG A 178 18.89 7.06 8.30
N ASP A 179 17.91 6.53 7.60
CA ASP A 179 18.03 5.35 6.76
C ASP A 179 16.81 5.21 5.84
N ILE A 180 16.93 4.37 4.80
CA ILE A 180 15.85 4.05 3.88
C ILE A 180 15.45 2.58 4.03
N ARG A 181 14.14 2.30 3.95
CA ARG A 181 13.61 0.95 3.81
C ARG A 181 13.00 0.78 2.43
N ARG A 182 13.33 -0.33 1.78
CA ARG A 182 12.67 -0.80 0.56
C ARG A 182 12.28 -2.23 0.81
N CYS A 183 11.08 -2.44 1.33
CA CYS A 183 10.66 -3.74 1.81
C CYS A 183 9.78 -4.49 0.82
N GLY A 184 9.26 -3.83 -0.23
CA GLY A 184 8.61 -4.49 -1.36
C GLY A 184 7.15 -4.84 -1.16
N SER A 185 6.48 -4.17 -0.22
CA SER A 185 5.01 -4.17 -0.05
C SER A 185 4.61 -2.75 0.35
N ALA A 186 3.92 -2.06 -0.56
CA ALA A 186 3.56 -0.65 -0.37
C ALA A 186 2.47 -0.48 0.68
N ALA A 187 1.53 -1.42 0.74
CA ALA A 187 0.47 -1.43 1.74
C ALA A 187 1.08 -1.62 3.15
N LEU A 188 2.02 -2.57 3.33
CA LEU A 188 2.72 -2.70 4.61
C LEU A 188 3.58 -1.49 4.96
N ASP A 189 4.26 -0.88 3.99
CA ASP A 189 5.02 0.34 4.24
C ASP A 189 4.12 1.47 4.76
N LEU A 190 2.93 1.67 4.17
CA LEU A 190 1.94 2.64 4.65
C LEU A 190 1.35 2.26 6.03
N ALA A 191 1.02 0.99 6.26
CA ALA A 191 0.56 0.50 7.55
C ALA A 191 1.60 0.74 8.66
N TRP A 192 2.88 0.58 8.33
CA TRP A 192 3.99 0.80 9.24
C TRP A 192 4.24 2.30 9.51
N VAL A 193 3.95 3.19 8.55
CA VAL A 193 3.87 4.64 8.84
C VAL A 193 2.73 4.92 9.82
N ALA A 194 1.52 4.38 9.58
CA ALA A 194 0.37 4.56 10.46
C ALA A 194 0.64 4.06 11.89
N ALA A 195 1.42 2.99 12.03
CA ALA A 195 1.83 2.43 13.31
C ALA A 195 3.09 3.06 13.93
N GLY A 196 3.67 4.08 13.30
CA GLY A 196 4.87 4.77 13.78
C GLY A 196 6.14 3.92 13.75
N ARG A 197 6.16 2.83 12.97
CA ARG A 197 7.36 2.00 12.71
C ARG A 197 8.26 2.65 11.68
N TYR A 198 7.65 3.34 10.72
CA TYR A 198 8.32 4.24 9.79
C TYR A 198 7.88 5.68 10.04
N ASP A 199 8.77 6.62 9.77
CA ASP A 199 8.52 8.04 9.93
C ASP A 199 7.92 8.66 8.67
N GLY A 200 8.13 8.00 7.52
CA GLY A 200 7.53 8.39 6.26
C GLY A 200 7.63 7.30 5.19
N TYR A 201 6.87 7.50 4.12
CA TYR A 201 6.84 6.69 2.92
C TYR A 201 6.69 7.60 1.70
N PHE A 202 7.37 7.26 0.61
CA PHE A 202 7.08 7.85 -0.70
C PHE A 202 7.25 6.83 -1.83
N GLU A 203 6.38 6.91 -2.83
CA GLU A 203 6.49 6.08 -4.04
C GLU A 203 5.76 6.72 -5.22
N SER A 204 6.27 6.50 -6.42
CA SER A 204 5.72 6.99 -7.68
C SER A 204 5.29 5.83 -8.58
N GLY A 205 4.22 6.04 -9.35
CA GLY A 205 3.71 5.05 -10.31
C GLY A 205 3.00 3.87 -9.66
N ILE A 206 2.37 4.09 -8.51
CA ILE A 206 1.67 3.08 -7.72
C ILE A 206 0.15 3.12 -7.96
N ASN A 207 -0.53 1.97 -7.88
CA ASN A 207 -1.95 1.86 -8.17
C ASN A 207 -2.82 2.18 -6.94
N PRO A 208 -4.12 2.45 -7.12
CA PRO A 208 -5.03 2.70 -6.01
C PRO A 208 -5.17 1.50 -5.05
N TRP A 209 -5.24 0.27 -5.56
CA TRP A 209 -5.38 -0.93 -4.72
C TRP A 209 -4.20 -1.14 -3.76
N ASP A 210 -3.00 -0.73 -4.16
CA ASP A 210 -1.80 -0.80 -3.32
C ASP A 210 -1.84 0.20 -2.13
N VAL A 211 -2.56 1.32 -2.27
CA VAL A 211 -2.40 2.48 -1.35
C VAL A 211 -3.66 2.93 -0.61
N GLU A 212 -4.87 2.72 -1.14
CA GLU A 212 -6.07 3.37 -0.57
C GLU A 212 -6.32 2.97 0.90
N ALA A 213 -6.10 1.70 1.25
CA ALA A 213 -6.22 1.24 2.64
C ALA A 213 -5.16 1.90 3.55
N GLY A 214 -3.91 1.93 3.07
CA GLY A 214 -2.78 2.53 3.78
C GLY A 214 -2.91 4.05 3.96
N ILE A 215 -3.46 4.74 2.96
CA ILE A 215 -3.74 6.19 3.02
C ILE A 215 -4.77 6.49 4.11
N LEU A 216 -5.84 5.70 4.19
CA LEU A 216 -6.84 5.87 5.24
C LEU A 216 -6.22 5.60 6.61
N LEU A 217 -5.46 4.50 6.75
CA LEU A 217 -4.72 4.17 7.98
C LEU A 217 -3.84 5.31 8.46
N VAL A 218 -3.02 5.90 7.58
CA VAL A 218 -2.12 7.01 7.96
C VAL A 218 -2.93 8.24 8.40
N ARG A 219 -4.00 8.59 7.69
CA ARG A 219 -4.85 9.75 8.04
C ARG A 219 -5.53 9.55 9.40
N GLU A 220 -6.15 8.40 9.61
CA GLU A 220 -6.86 8.07 10.85
C GLU A 220 -5.91 7.87 12.04
N ALA A 221 -4.62 7.55 11.80
CA ALA A 221 -3.56 7.54 12.80
C ALA A 221 -2.96 8.93 13.10
N GLY A 222 -3.52 10.02 12.55
CA GLY A 222 -3.06 11.39 12.77
C GLY A 222 -1.91 11.85 11.86
N GLY A 223 -1.60 11.08 10.82
CA GLY A 223 -0.60 11.41 9.81
C GLY A 223 -1.10 12.35 8.72
N ARG A 224 -0.20 12.63 7.77
CA ARG A 224 -0.47 13.41 6.57
C ARG A 224 -0.14 12.60 5.33
N VAL A 225 -1.04 12.69 4.34
CA VAL A 225 -0.86 12.07 3.03
C VAL A 225 -1.09 13.12 1.96
N THR A 226 -0.15 13.24 1.02
CA THR A 226 -0.29 14.05 -0.18
C THR A 226 -0.12 13.16 -1.41
N ARG A 227 -1.07 13.25 -2.35
CA ARG A 227 -0.89 12.77 -3.72
C ARG A 227 -0.20 13.88 -4.52
N LEU A 228 0.86 13.53 -5.25
CA LEU A 228 1.63 14.44 -6.10
C LEU A 228 1.43 14.04 -7.56
N ASP A 229 1.43 15.00 -8.47
CA ASP A 229 1.43 14.73 -9.92
C ASP A 229 2.78 14.18 -10.40
N GLY A 230 3.83 14.29 -9.57
CA GLY A 230 5.19 13.87 -9.89
C GLY A 230 6.14 14.02 -8.70
N ILE A 231 7.07 13.06 -8.53
CA ILE A 231 8.28 13.25 -7.72
C ILE A 231 9.45 13.54 -8.67
N ALA A 232 10.14 14.66 -8.44
CA ALA A 232 11.29 15.11 -9.24
C ALA A 232 11.10 14.88 -10.76
N ASP A 233 12.05 14.19 -11.38
CA ASP A 233 12.08 13.93 -12.82
C ASP A 233 11.34 12.66 -13.22
N ASP A 234 10.75 11.91 -12.27
CA ASP A 234 10.03 10.68 -12.61
C ASP A 234 8.69 10.96 -13.30
N GLY A 235 8.08 12.12 -13.03
CA GLY A 235 6.90 12.60 -13.76
C GLY A 235 5.64 11.74 -13.63
N ARG A 236 5.65 10.77 -12.71
CA ARG A 236 4.53 9.86 -12.43
C ARG A 236 3.80 10.29 -11.16
N PRO A 237 2.46 10.13 -11.10
CA PRO A 237 1.71 10.34 -9.88
C PRO A 237 2.34 9.57 -8.72
N ALA A 238 2.37 10.20 -7.55
CA ALA A 238 3.07 9.67 -6.41
C ALA A 238 2.30 9.90 -5.12
N VAL A 239 2.61 9.10 -4.11
CA VAL A 239 2.09 9.24 -2.76
C VAL A 239 3.24 9.58 -1.83
N VAL A 240 3.01 10.53 -0.92
CA VAL A 240 3.89 10.82 0.21
C VAL A 240 3.05 10.75 1.48
N ALA A 241 3.45 9.90 2.42
CA ALA A 241 2.76 9.67 3.68
C ALA A 241 3.75 9.81 4.84
N THR A 242 3.42 10.59 5.87
CA THR A 242 4.31 10.85 7.02
C THR A 242 3.51 11.19 8.27
N ASN A 243 4.19 11.42 9.38
CA ASN A 243 3.65 12.24 10.47
C ASN A 243 3.51 13.73 10.07
N ALA A 244 2.93 14.57 10.93
CA ALA A 244 2.73 15.99 10.61
C ALA A 244 4.03 16.81 10.50
N PRO A 245 5.02 16.70 11.43
CA PRO A 245 6.26 17.48 11.37
C PRO A 245 7.14 17.20 10.13
N LEU A 246 7.23 15.94 9.68
CA LEU A 246 8.12 15.54 8.59
C LEU A 246 7.52 15.73 7.20
N HIS A 247 6.21 16.00 7.10
CA HIS A 247 5.51 16.00 5.83
C HIS A 247 6.09 16.99 4.82
N GLU A 248 6.20 18.25 5.24
CA GLU A 248 6.68 19.30 4.36
C GLU A 248 8.20 19.22 4.11
N PRO A 249 9.06 18.93 5.11
CA PRO A 249 10.47 18.61 4.86
C PRO A 249 10.69 17.52 3.81
N LEU A 250 9.99 16.38 3.92
CA LEU A 250 10.12 15.29 2.95
C LEU A 250 9.59 15.69 1.58
N ARG A 251 8.43 16.37 1.49
CA ARG A 251 7.88 16.84 0.21
C ARG A 251 8.84 17.78 -0.52
N ARG A 252 9.46 18.73 0.19
CA ARG A 252 10.46 19.63 -0.42
C ARG A 252 11.68 18.88 -0.93
N LEU A 253 12.14 17.88 -0.18
CA LEU A 253 13.24 17.02 -0.61
C LEU A 253 12.87 16.20 -1.86
N LEU A 254 11.60 15.84 -2.01
CA LEU A 254 11.08 15.09 -3.16
C LEU A 254 10.77 15.97 -4.39
N ALA A 255 10.50 17.26 -4.19
CA ALA A 255 10.25 18.23 -5.26
C ALA A 255 11.43 18.32 -6.24
N ARG A 256 11.18 18.75 -7.49
CA ARG A 256 12.26 19.01 -8.46
C ARG A 256 13.24 20.02 -7.87
N SER A 257 14.54 19.72 -7.92
CA SER A 257 15.54 20.78 -7.77
C SER A 257 15.31 21.76 -8.92
N PRO A 258 15.28 23.08 -8.68
CA PRO A 258 15.44 24.03 -9.77
C PRO A 258 16.75 23.64 -10.45
N THR A 259 16.69 23.32 -11.73
CA THR A 259 17.88 23.06 -12.54
C THR A 259 18.88 24.17 -12.26
N ALA A 260 20.07 23.82 -11.76
CA ALA A 260 21.21 24.71 -11.89
C ALA A 260 21.39 24.88 -13.39
N ALA A 261 20.93 26.01 -13.93
CA ALA A 261 21.19 26.39 -15.30
C ALA A 261 22.71 26.36 -15.47
N ALA A 262 23.18 25.40 -16.28
CA ALA A 262 24.54 25.37 -16.78
C ALA A 262 24.70 26.42 -17.89
#